data_AF-M1B633-F1
#
_entry.id   AF-M1B633-F1
#
_cell.length_a   1.000
_cell.length_b   1.000
_cell.length_c   1.000
_cell.angle_alpha   90.00
_cell.angle_beta   90.00
_cell.angle_gamma   90.00
#
_symmetry.space_group_name_H-M   'P 1'
#
loop_
_entity.id
_entity.type
_entity.pdbx_description
1 polymer ?
#
loop_
_entity_poly.entity_id
_entity_poly.type
_entity_poly.pdbx_seq_one_letter_code
_entity_poly.pdbx_strand_id
1 'polypeptide(L)' 'MGADDAFQSKINGRITKLSEVNTIADGLRAFLGDLTWPIVHDLVNDVIVVDDEEIIQAMRLL' A
#
# COMPACT_ATOMS: atom_id res chain seq x y z
N MET A 1 -8.85 -8.31 -1.91
CA MET A 1 -7.54 -7.83 -2.36
C MET A 1 -7.24 -6.58 -1.53
N GLY A 2 -6.09 -6.53 -0.86
CA GLY A 2 -5.82 -5.51 0.16
C GLY A 2 -4.81 -4.48 -0.32
N ALA A 3 -5.06 -3.22 0.04
CA ALA A 3 -4.33 -1.95 -0.17
C ALA A 3 -2.93 -1.98 -0.82
N ASP A 4 -2.77 -2.57 -2.00
CA ASP A 4 -1.51 -2.64 -2.74
C ASP A 4 -1.37 -1.52 -3.79
N ASP A 5 -2.17 -0.45 -3.67
CA ASP A 5 -2.24 0.65 -4.62
C ASP A 5 -0.89 1.38 -4.74
N ALA A 6 -0.16 1.53 -3.63
CA ALA A 6 1.19 2.11 -3.65
C ALA A 6 2.20 1.24 -4.41
N PHE A 7 2.14 -0.09 -4.25
CA PHE A 7 2.97 -1.04 -4.98
C PHE A 7 2.65 -1.02 -6.47
N GLN A 8 1.36 -1.10 -6.84
CA GLN A 8 0.93 -0.99 -8.23
C GLN A 8 1.30 0.37 -8.85
N SER A 9 1.21 1.45 -8.07
CA SER A 9 1.59 2.79 -8.54
C SER A 9 3.08 2.86 -8.88
N LYS A 10 3.93 2.27 -8.02
CA LYS A 10 5.38 2.16 -8.22
C LYS A 10 5.70 1.43 -9.53
N ILE A 11 5.07 0.28 -9.75
CA ILE A 11 5.25 -0.53 -10.98
C ILE A 11 4.78 0.24 -12.22
N ASN A 12 3.62 0.90 -12.12
CA ASN A 12 2.99 1.58 -13.26
C ASN A 12 3.59 2.97 -13.55
N GLY A 13 4.44 3.51 -12.67
CA GLY A 13 4.96 4.87 -12.77
C GLY A 13 3.89 5.97 -12.64
N ARG A 14 2.70 5.64 -12.13
CA ARG A 14 1.59 6.58 -11.93
C ARG A 14 0.66 6.11 -10.82
N ILE A 15 -0.05 7.05 -10.19
CA ILE A 15 -1.07 6.71 -9.19
C ILE A 15 -2.07 5.72 -9.77
N THR A 16 -2.18 4.58 -9.11
CA THR A 16 -3.16 3.51 -9.35
C THR A 16 -4.17 3.54 -8.22
N LYS A 17 -5.46 3.51 -8.54
CA LYS A 17 -6.53 3.45 -7.54
C LYS A 17 -7.25 2.13 -7.64
N LEU A 18 -7.47 1.48 -6.50
CA LEU A 18 -8.23 0.25 -6.41
C LEU A 18 -9.73 0.58 -6.34
N SER A 19 -10.54 -0.24 -7.02
CA SER A 19 -12.00 -0.10 -6.99
C SER A 19 -12.61 -0.55 -5.66
N GLU A 20 -11.92 -1.46 -4.95
CA GLU A 20 -12.32 -1.98 -3.64
C GLU A 20 -11.05 -2.34 -2.86
N VAL A 21 -11.08 -2.10 -1.55
CA VAL A 21 -9.97 -2.41 -0.65
C VAL A 21 -10.49 -3.21 0.54
N ASN A 22 -10.13 -4.49 0.59
CA ASN A 22 -10.51 -5.39 1.68
C ASN A 22 -9.25 -5.96 2.34
N THR A 23 -8.94 -5.42 3.52
CA THR A 23 -7.83 -5.79 4.41
C THR A 23 -8.20 -5.42 5.84
N ILE A 24 -7.62 -6.09 6.85
CA ILE A 24 -7.75 -5.70 8.26
C ILE A 24 -7.00 -4.41 8.61
N ALA A 25 -6.03 -3.99 7.80
CA ALA A 25 -5.31 -2.73 7.96
C ALA A 25 -6.19 -1.55 7.52
N ASP A 26 -7.17 -1.20 8.35
CA ASP A 26 -8.21 -0.22 8.05
C ASP A 26 -7.67 1.18 7.69
N GLY A 27 -6.58 1.60 8.34
CA GLY A 27 -5.88 2.85 8.06
C GLY A 27 -5.21 2.91 6.67
N LEU A 28 -4.99 1.77 6.02
CA LEU A 28 -4.40 1.70 4.67
C LEU A 28 -5.45 1.68 3.55
N ARG A 29 -6.74 1.83 3.86
CA ARG A 29 -7.79 1.90 2.82
C ARG A 29 -7.81 3.24 2.04
N ALA A 30 -7.01 4.22 2.47
CA ALA A 30 -6.77 5.44 1.71
C ALA A 30 -5.84 5.17 0.49
N PHE A 31 -5.70 6.15 -0.39
CA PHE A 31 -4.84 6.06 -1.58
C PHE A 31 -3.79 7.17 -1.59
N LEU A 32 -2.71 6.97 -2.37
CA LEU A 32 -1.68 7.98 -2.57
C LEU A 32 -2.25 9.29 -3.13
N GLY A 33 -1.84 10.41 -2.54
CA GLY A 33 -2.25 11.76 -2.94
C GLY A 33 -1.23 12.44 -3.85
N ASP A 34 -1.66 13.51 -4.51
CA ASP A 34 -0.82 14.25 -5.49
C ASP A 34 0.44 14.86 -4.87
N LEU A 35 0.41 15.17 -3.57
CA LEU A 35 1.57 15.72 -2.85
C LEU A 35 2.56 14.64 -2.41
N THR A 36 2.07 13.44 -2.04
CA THR A 36 2.92 12.36 -1.53
C THR A 36 3.48 11.49 -2.65
N TRP A 37 2.76 11.38 -3.77
CA TRP A 37 3.18 10.55 -4.90
C TRP A 37 4.56 10.89 -5.47
N PRO A 38 4.93 12.16 -5.75
CA PRO A 38 6.26 12.47 -6.27
C PRO A 38 7.39 11.99 -5.33
N ILE A 39 7.19 12.12 -4.02
CA ILE A 39 8.15 11.65 -3.01
C ILE A 39 8.25 10.12 -3.02
N VAL A 40 7.11 9.42 -3.05
CA VAL A 40 7.07 7.96 -3.11
C VAL A 40 7.67 7.45 -4.42
N HIS A 41 7.41 8.10 -5.54
CA HIS A 41 7.95 7.75 -6.85
C HIS A 41 9.49 7.88 -6.86
N ASP A 42 10.00 9.05 -6.47
CA ASP A 42 11.42 9.40 -6.64
C ASP A 42 12.33 8.84 -5.54
N LEU A 43 11.86 8.78 -4.29
CA LEU A 43 12.74 8.56 -3.12
C LEU A 43 12.57 7.20 -2.43
N VAL A 44 11.39 6.57 -2.52
CA VAL A 44 11.20 5.23 -1.93
C VAL A 44 11.90 4.21 -2.83
N ASN A 45 12.71 3.31 -2.29
CA ASN A 45 13.38 2.31 -3.14
C ASN A 45 12.42 1.22 -3.62
N ASP A 46 11.62 0.67 -2.71
CA ASP A 46 10.71 -0.43 -3.00
C ASP A 46 9.47 -0.39 -2.09
N VAL A 47 8.39 -1.02 -2.52
CA VAL A 47 7.15 -1.20 -1.76
C VAL A 47 6.86 -2.69 -1.69
N ILE A 48 6.77 -3.25 -0.49
CA ILE A 48 6.51 -4.68 -0.30
C ILE A 48 5.06 -4.83 0.19
N VAL A 49 4.35 -5.80 -0.39
CA VAL A 49 2.97 -6.15 0.00
C VAL A 49 3.03 -7.39 0.89
N VAL A 50 2.23 -7.37 1.95
CA VAL A 50 2.02 -8.50 2.86
C VAL A 50 0.53 -8.82 2.94
N ASP A 51 0.18 -10.03 3.32
CA ASP A 51 -1.21 -10.44 3.52
C ASP A 51 -1.73 -10.16 4.94
N ASP A 52 -3.04 -10.27 5.13
CA ASP A 52 -3.68 -10.05 6.43
C ASP A 52 -3.21 -11.06 7.50
N GLU A 53 -2.79 -12.26 7.11
CA GLU A 53 -2.29 -13.28 8.04
C GLU A 53 -0.90 -12.88 8.57
N GLU A 54 -0.01 -12.39 7.71
CA GLU A 54 1.29 -11.82 8.10
C GLU A 54 1.10 -10.62 9.05
N ILE A 55 0.11 -9.75 8.79
CA ILE A 55 -0.23 -8.64 9.69
C ILE A 55 -0.67 -9.17 11.06
N ILE A 56 -1.57 -10.17 11.11
CA ILE A 56 -2.04 -10.77 12.37
C ILE A 56 -0.88 -11.42 13.14
N GLN A 57 0.00 -12.12 12.44
CA GLN A 57 1.18 -12.75 13.05
C GLN A 57 2.10 -11.69 13.65
N ALA A 58 2.40 -10.62 12.92
CA ALA A 58 3.22 -9.51 13.42
C ALA A 58 2.58 -8.85 14.66
N MET A 59 1.26 -8.62 14.65
CA MET A 59 0.55 -8.06 15.81
C MET A 59 0.64 -8.93 17.06
N ARG A 60 0.71 -10.27 16.92
CA ARG A 60 0.84 -11.21 18.04
C ARG A 60 2.27 -11.34 18.59
N LEU A 61 3.27 -10.88 17.83
CA LEU A 61 4.67 -10.89 18.25
C LEU A 61 5.06 -9.65 19.08
N LEU A 62 4.23 -8.60 19.07
CA LEU A 62 4.39 -7.37 19.85
C LEU A 62 3.96 -7.58 21.32
#